data_AF-A0A7V4LDP2-F1
#
_entry.id   AF-A0A7V4LDP2-F1
#
_cell.length_a   1.000
_cell.length_b   1.000
_cell.length_c   1.000
_cell.angle_alpha   90.00
_cell.angle_beta   90.00
_cell.angle_gamma   90.00
#
_symmetry.space_group_name_H-M   'P 1'
#
loop_
_entity.id
_entity.type
_entity.pdbx_description
1 polymer ?
#
loop_
_entity_poly.entity_id
_entity_poly.type
_entity_poly.pdbx_seq_one_letter_code
_entity_poly.pdbx_strand_id
1 'polypeptide(L)'
;MKKKAKAANGNGSGNGFEEMVAIQLNVKFWPGQAKLKPADLGLKEDEVPEIFHLGNKKLYPQEIRQQFGHLSSKARSYLNDHSYPFVMEYVRAIPKRNLARVVERLEELKAEFLAKAQDFLAEYDAIREAWREKYQDIWEHLAPHYPPRDYLKRRFDFFWTVFEIKGAEVKEGSAPEIIEAYQRAREELQERYEEMVEEAVVYLRKKVLEVAANLSARLKDGRIVRNDTLESVRRVEGWFKDLNIFGDADVEKALTQLRGA
;
A
#
# COMPACT_ATOMS: atom_id res chain seq x y z
N MET A 1 -23.73 -3.63 31.19
CA MET A 1 -22.64 -2.77 31.71
C MET A 1 -21.39 -2.98 30.86
N LYS A 2 -21.22 -2.21 29.78
CA LYS A 2 -19.95 -2.12 29.03
C LYS A 2 -19.36 -0.74 29.35
N LYS A 3 -18.28 -0.71 30.13
CA LYS A 3 -17.54 0.53 30.44
C LYS A 3 -16.83 0.97 29.15
N LYS A 4 -17.32 2.03 28.52
CA LYS A 4 -16.54 2.83 27.56
C LYS A 4 -15.30 3.34 28.31
N ALA A 5 -14.12 2.88 27.91
CA ALA A 5 -12.87 3.48 28.35
C ALA A 5 -12.77 4.85 27.69
N LYS A 6 -13.15 5.89 28.45
CA LYS A 6 -12.94 7.28 28.07
C LYS A 6 -11.43 7.50 28.04
N ALA A 7 -10.86 7.57 26.84
CA ALA A 7 -9.48 7.99 26.65
C ALA A 7 -9.29 9.35 27.34
N ALA A 8 -8.23 9.46 28.13
CA ALA A 8 -7.96 10.60 28.98
C ALA A 8 -7.73 11.86 28.12
N ASN A 9 -8.46 12.92 28.45
CA ASN A 9 -8.27 14.27 27.96
C ASN A 9 -6.82 14.72 28.15
N GLY A 10 -6.06 14.80 27.06
CA GLY A 10 -4.97 15.75 26.90
C GLY A 10 -5.51 16.97 26.16
N ASN A 11 -5.30 18.17 26.70
CA ASN A 11 -5.72 19.43 26.11
C ASN A 11 -5.16 19.61 24.68
N GLY A 12 -6.03 19.44 23.69
CA GLY A 12 -5.81 19.70 22.27
C GLY A 12 -7.07 19.31 21.53
N SER A 13 -7.98 20.26 21.33
CA SER A 13 -9.30 20.08 20.71
C SER A 13 -9.17 19.89 19.19
N GLY A 14 -8.41 18.89 18.75
CA GLY A 14 -8.30 18.47 17.38
C GLY A 14 -8.54 16.96 17.32
N ASN A 15 -9.45 16.52 16.46
CA ASN A 15 -9.72 15.11 16.16
C ASN A 15 -8.52 14.39 15.46
N GLY A 16 -7.31 14.96 15.46
CA GLY A 16 -6.12 14.42 14.80
C GLY A 16 -6.11 14.56 13.26
N PHE A 17 -7.24 14.95 12.65
CA PHE A 17 -7.34 15.10 11.19
C PHE A 17 -6.40 16.17 10.66
N GLU A 18 -6.26 17.28 11.40
CA GLU A 18 -5.45 18.43 10.99
C GLU A 18 -3.97 18.09 10.87
N GLU A 19 -3.52 17.04 11.55
CA GLU A 19 -2.15 16.54 11.54
C GLU A 19 -1.91 15.45 10.47
N MET A 20 -2.93 15.14 9.65
CA MET A 20 -2.85 14.12 8.61
C MET A 20 -3.20 14.64 7.23
N VAL A 21 -2.65 13.97 6.21
CA VAL A 21 -3.03 14.12 4.81
C VAL A 21 -3.36 12.76 4.21
N ALA A 22 -4.32 12.72 3.30
CA ALA A 22 -4.62 11.53 2.54
C ALA A 22 -3.67 11.45 1.34
N ILE A 23 -3.19 10.25 1.02
CA ILE A 23 -2.42 9.98 -0.19
C ILE A 23 -2.98 8.76 -0.90
N GLN A 24 -3.03 8.83 -2.22
CA GLN A 24 -3.38 7.71 -3.08
C GLN A 24 -2.21 7.41 -4.02
N LEU A 25 -1.62 6.21 -3.92
CA LEU A 25 -0.53 5.76 -4.77
C LEU A 25 -1.06 4.95 -5.95
N ASN A 26 -0.68 5.33 -7.16
CA ASN A 26 -1.06 4.67 -8.39
C ASN A 26 0.20 4.21 -9.15
N VAL A 27 0.35 2.89 -9.29
CA VAL A 27 1.42 2.28 -10.09
C VAL A 27 0.79 1.36 -11.12
N LYS A 28 1.01 1.66 -12.40
CA LYS A 28 0.44 0.95 -13.55
C LYS A 28 1.59 0.44 -14.41
N PHE A 29 1.50 -0.81 -14.83
CA PHE A 29 2.39 -1.40 -15.82
C PHE A 29 1.62 -2.40 -16.66
N TRP A 30 2.09 -2.67 -17.89
CA TRP A 30 1.52 -3.75 -18.69
C TRP A 30 1.95 -5.10 -18.10
N PRO A 31 1.02 -6.00 -17.73
CA PRO A 31 1.38 -7.24 -17.05
C PRO A 31 2.04 -8.29 -17.95
N GLY A 32 2.09 -8.07 -19.28
CA GLY A 32 2.64 -9.03 -20.23
C GLY A 32 1.87 -10.35 -20.25
N GLN A 33 0.54 -10.27 -20.12
CA GLN A 33 -0.32 -11.45 -20.04
C GLN A 33 -1.57 -11.26 -20.90
N ALA A 34 -2.04 -12.38 -21.43
CA ALA A 34 -3.33 -12.49 -22.09
C ALA A 34 -4.09 -13.68 -21.51
N LYS A 35 -5.42 -13.67 -21.61
CA LYS A 35 -6.25 -14.81 -21.18
C LYS A 35 -5.85 -16.06 -21.95
N LEU A 36 -5.65 -17.17 -21.24
CA LEU A 36 -5.43 -18.48 -21.85
C LEU A 36 -6.77 -19.04 -22.32
N LYS A 37 -6.85 -19.46 -23.58
CA LYS A 37 -8.03 -20.09 -24.19
C LYS A 37 -7.81 -21.60 -24.35
N PRO A 38 -8.87 -22.43 -24.38
CA PRO A 38 -8.74 -23.87 -24.64
C PRO A 38 -7.95 -24.17 -25.92
N ALA A 39 -8.23 -23.42 -26.99
CA ALA A 39 -7.55 -23.55 -28.28
C ALA A 39 -6.03 -23.32 -28.20
N ASP A 40 -5.53 -22.54 -27.24
CA ASP A 40 -4.08 -22.35 -27.03
C ASP A 40 -3.38 -23.63 -26.56
N LEU A 41 -4.14 -24.59 -26.04
CA LEU A 41 -3.68 -25.90 -25.58
C LEU A 41 -4.11 -27.03 -26.54
N GLY A 42 -4.69 -26.70 -27.70
CA GLY A 42 -5.25 -27.68 -28.62
C GLY A 42 -6.57 -28.32 -28.15
N LEU A 43 -7.24 -27.70 -27.18
CA LEU A 43 -8.51 -28.17 -26.63
C LEU A 43 -9.70 -27.41 -27.24
N LYS A 44 -10.86 -28.05 -27.28
CA LYS A 44 -12.16 -27.43 -27.54
C LYS A 44 -12.75 -26.84 -26.25
N GLU A 45 -13.74 -25.97 -26.41
CA GLU A 45 -14.36 -25.27 -25.27
C GLU A 45 -15.08 -26.24 -24.31
N ASP A 46 -15.71 -27.29 -24.85
CA ASP A 46 -16.43 -28.33 -24.11
C ASP A 46 -15.51 -29.35 -23.40
N GLU A 47 -14.22 -29.36 -23.75
CA GLU A 47 -13.22 -30.21 -23.11
C GLU A 47 -12.67 -29.61 -21.80
N VAL A 48 -13.01 -28.35 -21.49
CA VAL A 48 -12.63 -27.69 -20.23
C VAL A 48 -13.84 -27.70 -19.29
N PRO A 49 -13.85 -28.54 -18.24
CA PRO A 49 -14.94 -28.54 -17.27
C PRO A 49 -15.16 -27.16 -16.63
N GLU A 50 -16.43 -26.81 -16.39
CA GLU A 50 -16.84 -25.49 -15.88
C GLU A 50 -16.21 -25.10 -14.53
N ILE A 51 -15.75 -26.08 -13.75
CA ILE A 51 -15.05 -25.87 -12.48
C ILE A 51 -13.63 -25.29 -12.65
N PHE A 52 -13.06 -25.30 -13.86
CA PHE A 52 -11.69 -24.85 -14.10
C PHE A 52 -11.61 -23.46 -14.72
N HIS A 53 -10.67 -22.66 -14.21
CA HIS A 53 -10.26 -21.40 -14.83
C HIS A 53 -8.82 -21.52 -15.35
N LEU A 54 -8.64 -21.40 -16.67
CA LEU A 54 -7.33 -21.57 -17.35
C LEU A 54 -6.30 -20.48 -17.04
N GLY A 55 -6.73 -19.34 -16.48
CA GLY A 55 -5.82 -18.23 -16.15
C GLY A 55 -5.29 -17.50 -17.37
N ASN A 56 -3.97 -17.27 -17.41
CA ASN A 56 -3.33 -16.38 -18.39
C ASN A 56 -2.06 -16.98 -19.00
N LYS A 57 -1.87 -16.77 -20.31
CA LYS A 57 -0.62 -17.01 -21.03
C LYS A 57 0.32 -15.80 -20.92
N LYS A 58 1.62 -16.07 -20.87
CA LYS A 58 2.68 -15.06 -20.72
C LYS A 58 3.15 -14.58 -22.10
N LEU A 59 3.36 -13.28 -22.22
CA LEU A 59 3.84 -12.61 -23.45
C LEU A 59 5.31 -12.20 -23.35
N TYR A 60 5.98 -12.54 -22.26
CA TYR A 60 7.42 -12.35 -22.04
C TYR A 60 7.87 -13.18 -20.81
N PRO A 61 9.18 -13.27 -20.50
CA PRO A 61 9.68 -13.91 -19.27
C PRO A 61 9.09 -13.34 -17.98
N GLN A 62 8.73 -14.20 -17.02
CA GLN A 62 8.03 -13.79 -15.80
C GLN A 62 8.83 -12.78 -14.95
N GLU A 63 10.15 -12.85 -15.04
CA GLU A 63 11.13 -12.04 -14.34
C GLU A 63 10.91 -10.54 -14.64
N ILE A 64 10.57 -10.21 -15.89
CA ILE A 64 10.25 -8.83 -16.31
C ILE A 64 9.03 -8.32 -15.52
N ARG A 65 7.96 -9.12 -15.44
CA ARG A 65 6.77 -8.75 -14.64
C ARG A 65 7.12 -8.62 -13.16
N GLN A 66 7.93 -9.52 -12.63
CA GLN A 66 8.31 -9.52 -11.22
C GLN A 66 9.11 -8.27 -10.84
N GLN A 67 9.96 -7.74 -11.73
CA GLN A 67 10.69 -6.49 -11.49
C GLN A 67 9.75 -5.31 -11.24
N PHE A 68 8.77 -5.08 -12.13
CA PHE A 68 7.77 -4.03 -11.94
C PHE A 68 6.87 -4.28 -10.73
N GLY A 69 6.47 -5.54 -10.51
CA GLY A 69 5.70 -5.95 -9.34
C GLY A 69 6.45 -5.68 -8.03
N HIS A 70 7.76 -5.93 -7.99
CA HIS A 70 8.59 -5.67 -6.82
C HIS A 70 8.67 -4.18 -6.50
N LEU A 71 8.91 -3.31 -7.50
CA LEU A 71 8.93 -1.85 -7.29
C LEU A 71 7.57 -1.32 -6.82
N SER A 72 6.49 -1.83 -7.40
CA SER A 72 5.13 -1.49 -7.00
C SER A 72 4.85 -1.90 -5.56
N SER A 73 5.23 -3.12 -5.16
CA SER A 73 5.10 -3.60 -3.78
C SER A 73 6.00 -2.83 -2.82
N LYS A 74 7.25 -2.53 -3.19
CA LYS A 74 8.21 -1.74 -2.40
C LYS A 74 7.65 -0.35 -2.08
N ALA A 75 7.04 0.32 -3.06
CA ALA A 75 6.38 1.62 -2.86
C ALA A 75 5.16 1.51 -1.94
N ARG A 76 4.29 0.51 -2.14
CA ARG A 76 3.11 0.29 -1.28
C ARG A 76 3.51 -0.06 0.16
N SER A 77 4.50 -0.94 0.35
CA SER A 77 5.03 -1.31 1.67
C SER A 77 5.62 -0.10 2.38
N TYR A 78 6.46 0.69 1.69
CA TYR A 78 7.04 1.89 2.29
C TYR A 78 5.95 2.89 2.70
N LEU A 79 4.96 3.12 1.84
CA LEU A 79 3.82 3.96 2.19
C LEU A 79 3.08 3.40 3.40
N ASN A 80 2.79 2.10 3.43
CA ASN A 80 2.08 1.43 4.53
C ASN A 80 2.82 1.58 5.87
N ASP A 81 4.15 1.51 5.88
CA ASP A 81 4.95 1.61 7.09
C ASP A 81 4.95 3.03 7.70
N HIS A 82 4.63 4.06 6.90
CA HIS A 82 4.68 5.47 7.31
C HIS A 82 3.30 6.15 7.36
N SER A 83 2.22 5.36 7.33
CA SER A 83 0.84 5.86 7.26
C SER A 83 -0.15 4.90 7.91
N TYR A 84 -1.43 5.26 7.89
CA TYR A 84 -2.56 4.45 8.32
C TYR A 84 -3.47 4.08 7.14
N PRO A 85 -4.19 2.94 7.18
CA PRO A 85 -5.33 2.74 6.31
C PRO A 85 -6.29 3.92 6.47
N PHE A 86 -6.83 4.45 5.38
CA PHE A 86 -7.86 5.48 5.44
C PHE A 86 -9.24 4.86 5.16
N VAL A 87 -10.30 5.59 5.54
CA VAL A 87 -11.70 5.16 5.33
C VAL A 87 -12.07 4.95 3.86
N MET A 88 -11.27 5.48 2.92
CA MET A 88 -11.40 5.26 1.49
C MET A 88 -10.43 4.17 1.01
N GLU A 89 -10.92 3.26 0.17
CA GLU A 89 -10.09 2.20 -0.41
C GLU A 89 -8.88 2.77 -1.17
N TYR A 90 -7.75 2.09 -1.04
CA TYR A 90 -6.47 2.45 -1.69
C TYR A 90 -5.93 3.84 -1.30
N VAL A 91 -6.51 4.49 -0.29
CA VAL A 91 -6.03 5.75 0.28
C VAL A 91 -5.39 5.47 1.65
N ARG A 92 -4.33 6.23 1.95
CA ARG A 92 -3.59 6.14 3.21
C ARG A 92 -3.58 7.50 3.89
N ALA A 93 -3.69 7.54 5.21
CA ALA A 93 -3.53 8.76 5.99
C ALA A 93 -2.09 8.86 6.51
N ILE A 94 -1.33 9.85 6.05
CA ILE A 94 0.04 10.11 6.46
C ILE A 94 0.05 11.24 7.50
N PRO A 95 0.72 11.06 8.66
CA PRO A 95 1.08 12.19 9.52
C PRO A 95 1.84 13.26 8.73
N LYS A 96 1.45 14.54 8.80
CA LYS A 96 2.06 15.64 8.01
C LYS A 96 3.57 15.70 8.14
N ARG A 97 4.11 15.46 9.35
CA ARG A 97 5.55 15.34 9.62
C ARG A 97 6.28 14.25 8.82
N ASN A 98 5.56 13.24 8.33
CA ASN A 98 6.10 12.15 7.52
C ASN A 98 5.97 12.41 6.02
N LEU A 99 5.19 13.41 5.58
CA LEU A 99 4.88 13.61 4.17
C LEU A 99 6.15 13.83 3.33
N ALA A 100 7.06 14.70 3.78
CA ALA A 100 8.27 15.04 3.03
C ALA A 100 9.12 13.81 2.72
N ARG A 101 9.45 12.99 3.73
CA ARG A 101 10.21 11.75 3.55
C ARG A 101 9.48 10.71 2.69
N VAL A 102 8.15 10.65 2.78
CA VAL A 102 7.36 9.72 1.96
C VAL A 102 7.41 10.13 0.50
N VAL A 103 7.20 11.42 0.21
CA VAL A 103 7.26 11.95 -1.16
C VAL A 103 8.66 11.77 -1.75
N GLU A 104 9.71 12.09 -1.00
CA GLU A 104 11.10 11.88 -1.43
C GLU A 104 11.35 10.41 -1.83
N ARG A 105 10.97 9.47 -0.96
CA ARG A 105 11.14 8.04 -1.27
C ARG A 105 10.29 7.57 -2.45
N LEU A 106 9.08 8.11 -2.61
CA LEU A 106 8.24 7.79 -3.76
C LEU A 106 8.82 8.33 -5.07
N GLU A 107 9.47 9.50 -5.06
CA GLU A 107 10.19 10.03 -6.23
C GLU A 107 11.39 9.15 -6.62
N GLU A 108 12.17 8.67 -5.65
CA GLU A 108 13.26 7.71 -5.92
C GLU A 108 12.74 6.42 -6.58
N LEU A 109 11.67 5.84 -6.03
CA LEU A 109 11.06 4.62 -6.55
C LEU A 109 10.41 4.84 -7.92
N LYS A 110 9.83 6.02 -8.14
CA LYS A 110 9.29 6.44 -9.44
C LYS A 110 10.40 6.55 -10.48
N ALA A 111 11.54 7.17 -10.14
CA ALA A 111 12.68 7.25 -11.04
C ALA A 111 13.23 5.85 -11.39
N GLU A 112 13.39 4.97 -10.40
CA GLU A 112 13.81 3.57 -10.59
C GLU A 112 12.83 2.83 -11.52
N PHE A 113 11.52 2.98 -11.28
CA PHE A 113 10.46 2.37 -12.09
C PHE A 113 10.44 2.88 -13.54
N LEU A 114 10.53 4.19 -13.74
CA LEU A 114 10.49 4.80 -15.07
C LEU A 114 11.75 4.47 -15.87
N ALA A 115 12.92 4.38 -15.24
CA ALA A 115 14.13 3.89 -15.88
C ALA A 115 13.95 2.44 -16.37
N LYS A 116 13.42 1.54 -15.52
CA LYS A 116 13.12 0.16 -15.91
C LYS A 116 12.07 0.06 -17.03
N ALA A 117 11.08 0.95 -17.02
CA ALA A 117 10.11 1.01 -18.12
C ALA A 117 10.76 1.45 -19.43
N GLN A 118 11.71 2.39 -19.39
CA GLN A 118 12.49 2.80 -20.57
C GLN A 118 13.36 1.66 -21.10
N ASP A 119 14.09 0.95 -20.22
CA ASP A 119 14.89 -0.22 -20.57
C ASP A 119 14.03 -1.28 -21.26
N PHE A 120 12.89 -1.64 -20.63
CA PHE A 120 11.95 -2.61 -21.19
C PHE A 120 11.40 -2.18 -22.55
N LEU A 121 11.05 -0.90 -22.73
CA LEU A 121 10.57 -0.40 -24.01
C LEU A 121 11.66 -0.45 -25.08
N ALA A 122 12.92 -0.19 -24.72
CA ALA A 122 14.06 -0.28 -25.64
C ALA A 122 14.27 -1.72 -26.15
N GLU A 123 14.12 -2.70 -25.25
CA GLU A 123 14.29 -4.12 -25.55
C GLU A 123 13.01 -4.82 -26.04
N TYR A 124 11.87 -4.13 -26.07
CA TYR A 124 10.55 -4.73 -26.30
C TYR A 124 10.48 -5.59 -27.57
N ASP A 125 10.98 -5.07 -28.68
CA ASP A 125 10.95 -5.77 -29.97
C ASP A 125 11.87 -7.00 -29.98
N ALA A 126 13.03 -6.91 -29.32
CA ALA A 126 13.95 -8.04 -29.15
C ALA A 126 13.36 -9.14 -28.25
N ILE A 127 12.72 -8.76 -27.14
CA ILE A 127 12.02 -9.68 -26.25
C ILE A 127 10.90 -10.39 -27.01
N ARG A 128 10.13 -9.64 -27.81
CA ARG A 128 9.05 -10.17 -28.64
C ARG A 128 9.55 -11.20 -29.65
N GLU A 129 10.61 -10.90 -30.40
CA GLU A 129 11.17 -11.84 -31.38
C GLU A 129 11.79 -13.07 -30.71
N ALA A 130 12.51 -12.91 -29.58
CA ALA A 130 13.00 -14.06 -28.82
C ALA A 130 11.85 -14.95 -28.31
N TRP A 131 10.74 -14.35 -27.89
CA TRP A 131 9.55 -15.11 -27.46
C TRP A 131 8.87 -15.82 -28.65
N ARG A 132 8.85 -15.18 -29.83
CA ARG A 132 8.38 -15.78 -31.08
C ARG A 132 9.22 -16.97 -31.50
N GLU A 133 10.54 -16.85 -31.48
CA GLU A 133 11.46 -17.93 -31.83
C GLU A 133 11.31 -19.14 -30.91
N LYS A 134 11.05 -18.90 -29.63
CA LYS A 134 10.86 -19.96 -28.64
C LYS A 134 9.50 -20.66 -28.76
N TYR A 135 8.47 -19.96 -29.22
CA TYR A 135 7.08 -20.44 -29.24
C TYR A 135 6.44 -20.28 -30.62
N GLN A 136 7.13 -20.75 -31.67
CA GLN A 136 6.71 -20.62 -33.06
C GLN A 136 5.33 -21.26 -33.32
N ASP A 137 5.11 -22.46 -32.78
CA ASP A 137 3.90 -23.26 -33.02
C ASP A 137 2.62 -22.61 -32.51
N ILE A 138 2.71 -21.77 -31.47
CA ILE A 138 1.56 -21.08 -30.87
C ILE A 138 1.62 -19.56 -31.08
N TRP A 139 2.56 -19.08 -31.90
CA TRP A 139 2.81 -17.65 -32.06
C TRP A 139 1.59 -16.89 -32.59
N GLU A 140 0.82 -17.50 -33.50
CA GLU A 140 -0.40 -16.92 -34.05
C GLU A 140 -1.42 -16.56 -32.95
N HIS A 141 -1.40 -17.29 -31.84
CA HIS A 141 -2.29 -17.06 -30.70
C HIS A 141 -1.72 -16.02 -29.71
N LEU A 142 -0.43 -15.71 -29.78
CA LEU A 142 0.25 -14.73 -28.92
C LEU A 142 0.36 -13.37 -29.61
N ALA A 143 0.69 -13.34 -30.90
CA ALA A 143 0.98 -12.13 -31.67
C ALA A 143 -0.08 -11.03 -31.56
N PRO A 144 -1.41 -11.32 -31.60
CA PRO A 144 -2.45 -10.29 -31.49
C PRO A 144 -2.48 -9.58 -30.12
N HIS A 145 -1.85 -10.15 -29.09
CA HIS A 145 -1.85 -9.59 -27.74
C HIS A 145 -0.65 -8.68 -27.46
N TYR A 146 0.28 -8.53 -28.40
CA TYR A 146 1.39 -7.58 -28.27
C TYR A 146 0.95 -6.17 -28.72
N PRO A 147 0.89 -5.20 -27.80
CA PRO A 147 0.52 -3.83 -28.16
C PRO A 147 1.62 -3.12 -28.97
N PRO A 148 1.26 -2.13 -29.81
CA PRO A 148 2.25 -1.22 -30.40
C PRO A 148 3.02 -0.46 -29.32
N ARG A 149 4.29 -0.15 -29.59
CA ARG A 149 5.22 0.49 -28.64
C ARG A 149 4.69 1.82 -28.08
N ASP A 150 4.07 2.65 -28.90
CA ASP A 150 3.50 3.94 -28.47
C ASP A 150 2.33 3.77 -27.49
N TYR A 151 1.51 2.75 -27.70
CA TYR A 151 0.45 2.40 -26.77
C TYR A 151 1.04 1.84 -25.47
N LEU A 152 2.03 0.95 -25.61
CA LEU A 152 2.70 0.29 -24.49
C LEU A 152 3.38 1.28 -23.55
N LYS A 153 4.01 2.34 -24.08
CA LYS A 153 4.62 3.42 -23.29
C LYS A 153 3.64 4.02 -22.27
N ARG A 154 2.38 4.23 -22.66
CA ARG A 154 1.33 4.81 -21.79
C ARG A 154 0.82 3.85 -20.72
N ARG A 155 1.21 2.57 -20.77
CA ARG A 155 0.83 1.55 -19.80
C ARG A 155 1.74 1.52 -18.58
N PHE A 156 2.89 2.19 -18.64
CA PHE A 156 3.83 2.34 -17.53
C PHE A 156 3.68 3.73 -16.93
N ASP A 157 3.17 3.79 -15.72
CA ASP A 157 2.90 5.05 -15.02
C ASP A 157 3.06 4.86 -13.51
N PHE A 158 3.59 5.87 -12.85
CA PHE A 158 3.84 5.88 -11.42
C PHE A 158 3.61 7.30 -10.91
N PHE A 159 2.53 7.48 -10.16
CA PHE A 159 2.18 8.77 -9.58
C PHE A 159 1.42 8.60 -8.27
N TRP A 160 1.29 9.68 -7.52
CA TRP A 160 0.44 9.75 -6.35
C TRP A 160 -0.26 11.10 -6.31
N THR A 161 -1.36 11.14 -5.57
CA THR A 161 -2.10 12.37 -5.30
C THR A 161 -2.23 12.53 -3.80
N VAL A 162 -1.97 13.74 -3.30
CA VAL A 162 -2.11 14.11 -1.89
C VAL A 162 -3.32 15.03 -1.75
N PHE A 163 -4.13 14.78 -0.72
CA PHE A 163 -5.35 15.53 -0.42
C PHE A 163 -5.36 15.92 1.06
N GLU A 164 -5.84 17.12 1.36
CA GLU A 164 -6.19 17.49 2.73
C GLU A 164 -7.42 16.70 3.17
N ILE A 165 -7.43 16.22 4.41
CA ILE A 165 -8.58 15.50 4.96
C ILE A 165 -9.51 16.54 5.59
N LYS A 166 -10.58 16.88 4.89
CA LYS A 166 -11.61 17.82 5.35
C LYS A 166 -13.00 17.22 5.14
N GLY A 167 -13.88 17.44 6.11
CA GLY A 167 -15.29 17.10 5.96
C GLY A 167 -15.93 17.90 4.83
N ALA A 168 -17.02 17.37 4.26
CA ALA A 168 -17.76 18.08 3.23
C ALA A 168 -18.32 19.41 3.78
N GLU A 169 -18.14 20.50 3.05
CA GLU A 169 -18.64 21.83 3.42
C GLU A 169 -19.83 22.22 2.55
N VAL A 170 -20.89 22.74 3.19
CA VAL A 170 -22.08 23.20 2.48
C VAL A 170 -21.85 24.62 1.99
N LYS A 171 -22.22 24.89 0.73
CA LYS A 171 -22.21 26.26 0.19
C LYS A 171 -23.30 27.09 0.85
N GLU A 172 -22.98 28.33 1.19
CA GLU A 172 -23.96 29.31 1.69
C GLU A 172 -25.12 29.46 0.69
N GLY A 173 -26.36 29.48 1.19
CA GLY A 173 -27.58 29.53 0.37
C GLY A 173 -28.06 28.19 -0.20
N SER A 174 -27.47 27.06 0.20
CA SER A 174 -27.95 25.74 -0.22
C SER A 174 -29.33 25.41 0.36
N ALA A 175 -30.13 24.63 -0.37
CA ALA A 175 -31.45 24.18 0.08
C ALA A 175 -31.35 23.30 1.36
N PRO A 176 -32.39 23.29 2.23
CA PRO A 176 -32.37 22.51 3.48
C PRO A 176 -32.02 21.03 3.29
N GLU A 177 -32.52 20.38 2.24
CA GLU A 177 -32.26 18.97 1.95
C GLU A 177 -30.79 18.71 1.61
N ILE A 178 -30.13 19.67 0.97
CA ILE A 178 -28.69 19.61 0.67
C ILE A 178 -27.88 19.78 1.96
N ILE A 179 -28.26 20.72 2.82
CA ILE A 179 -27.63 20.93 4.12
C ILE A 179 -27.69 19.64 4.96
N GLU A 180 -28.88 19.02 5.07
CA GLU A 180 -29.07 17.76 5.80
C GLU A 180 -28.27 16.60 5.20
N ALA A 181 -28.17 16.50 3.87
CA ALA A 181 -27.35 15.48 3.21
C ALA A 181 -25.87 15.62 3.55
N TYR A 182 -25.32 16.84 3.54
CA TYR A 182 -23.93 17.10 3.90
C TYR A 182 -23.66 16.87 5.39
N GLN A 183 -24.60 17.24 6.27
CA GLN A 183 -24.49 16.98 7.70
C GLN A 183 -24.39 15.47 7.97
N ARG A 184 -25.28 14.66 7.37
CA ARG A 184 -25.21 13.19 7.48
C ARG A 184 -23.90 12.61 6.95
N ALA A 185 -23.45 13.06 5.77
CA ALA A 185 -22.18 12.59 5.20
C ALA A 185 -20.97 12.95 6.08
N ARG A 186 -21.01 14.12 6.74
CA ARG A 186 -19.97 14.55 7.68
C ARG A 186 -19.98 13.73 8.97
N GLU A 187 -21.16 13.43 9.50
CA GLU A 187 -21.32 12.56 10.68
C GLU A 187 -20.81 11.15 10.39
N GLU A 188 -21.17 10.56 9.24
CA GLU A 188 -20.69 9.24 8.83
C GLU A 188 -19.16 9.23 8.64
N LEU A 189 -18.59 10.25 8.01
CA LEU A 189 -17.14 10.37 7.85
C LEU A 189 -16.44 10.48 9.21
N GLN A 190 -17.02 11.22 10.15
CA GLN A 190 -16.49 11.37 11.50
C GLN A 190 -16.52 10.03 12.25
N GLU A 191 -17.62 9.27 12.18
CA GLU A 191 -17.75 7.95 12.81
C GLU A 191 -16.71 6.96 12.26
N ARG A 192 -16.60 6.83 10.93
CA ARG A 192 -15.62 5.93 10.30
C ARG A 192 -14.17 6.30 10.64
N TYR A 193 -13.90 7.58 10.85
CA TYR A 193 -12.58 8.03 11.24
C TYR A 193 -12.27 7.69 12.70
N GLU A 194 -13.24 7.83 13.61
CA GLU A 194 -13.07 7.40 14.99
C GLU A 194 -12.74 5.90 15.07
N GLU A 195 -13.43 5.07 14.29
CA GLU A 195 -13.11 3.65 14.12
C GLU A 195 -11.68 3.44 13.59
N MET A 196 -11.30 4.18 12.54
CA MET A 196 -9.94 4.12 11.96
C MET A 196 -8.85 4.47 13.01
N VAL A 197 -9.08 5.48 13.85
CA VAL A 197 -8.15 5.87 14.91
C VAL A 197 -8.02 4.76 15.96
N GLU A 198 -9.15 4.17 16.38
CA GLU A 198 -9.13 3.04 17.31
C GLU A 198 -8.35 1.86 16.74
N GLU A 199 -8.59 1.48 15.48
CA GLU A 199 -7.86 0.43 14.77
C GLU A 199 -6.37 0.76 14.64
N ALA A 200 -6.03 2.01 14.32
CA ALA A 200 -4.65 2.47 14.23
C ALA A 200 -3.91 2.31 15.56
N VAL A 201 -4.51 2.74 16.68
CA VAL A 201 -3.91 2.59 18.02
C VAL A 201 -3.73 1.11 18.38
N VAL A 202 -4.73 0.28 18.09
CA VAL A 202 -4.63 -1.18 18.31
C VAL A 202 -3.50 -1.78 17.47
N TYR A 203 -3.38 -1.40 16.21
CA TYR A 203 -2.32 -1.86 15.31
C TYR A 203 -0.92 -1.44 15.81
N LEU A 204 -0.75 -0.17 16.21
CA LEU A 204 0.51 0.32 16.77
C LEU A 204 0.95 -0.48 18.00
N ARG A 205 0.03 -0.64 18.96
CA ARG A 205 0.25 -1.42 20.18
C ARG A 205 0.62 -2.86 19.88
N LYS A 206 -0.07 -3.51 18.93
CA LYS A 206 0.20 -4.88 18.52
C LYS A 206 1.62 -5.03 17.95
N LYS A 207 2.05 -4.14 17.04
CA LYS A 207 3.39 -4.22 16.44
C LYS A 207 4.49 -4.01 17.48
N VAL A 208 4.29 -3.08 18.43
CA VAL A 208 5.21 -2.89 19.56
C VAL A 208 5.27 -4.15 20.44
N LEU A 209 4.11 -4.73 20.76
CA LEU A 209 4.01 -5.94 21.59
C LEU A 209 4.69 -7.15 20.93
N GLU A 210 4.56 -7.32 19.61
CA GLU A 210 5.23 -8.39 18.87
C GLU A 210 6.76 -8.32 19.01
N VAL A 211 7.34 -7.13 18.88
CA VAL A 211 8.78 -6.91 19.04
C VAL A 211 9.22 -7.13 20.49
N ALA A 212 8.47 -6.59 21.45
CA ALA A 212 8.76 -6.76 22.88
C ALA A 212 8.62 -8.23 23.32
N ALA A 213 7.63 -8.96 22.82
CA ALA A 213 7.42 -10.38 23.12
C ALA A 213 8.55 -11.25 22.56
N ASN A 214 9.05 -10.95 21.35
CA ASN A 214 10.19 -11.64 20.78
C ASN A 214 11.46 -11.44 21.63
N LEU A 215 11.73 -10.20 22.06
CA LEU A 215 12.84 -9.93 22.99
C LEU A 215 12.66 -10.67 24.31
N SER A 216 11.47 -10.59 24.93
CA SER A 216 11.15 -11.25 26.20
C SER A 216 11.32 -12.77 26.12
N ALA A 217 10.88 -13.40 25.04
CA ALA A 217 11.03 -14.85 24.82
C ALA A 217 12.51 -15.24 24.74
N ARG A 218 13.34 -14.48 24.01
CA ARG A 218 14.79 -14.75 23.92
C ARG A 218 15.47 -14.65 25.29
N LEU A 219 15.12 -13.65 26.09
CA LEU A 219 15.65 -13.47 27.44
C LEU A 219 15.24 -14.63 28.37
N LYS A 220 13.97 -15.03 28.35
CA LYS A 220 13.46 -16.16 29.16
C LYS A 220 14.13 -17.49 28.81
N ASP A 221 14.38 -17.72 27.52
CA ASP A 221 15.04 -18.93 27.04
C ASP A 221 16.57 -18.92 27.26
N GLY A 222 17.11 -17.89 27.91
CA GLY A 222 18.56 -17.73 28.10
C GLY A 222 19.34 -17.59 26.79
N ARG A 223 18.67 -17.23 25.68
CA ARG A 223 19.30 -17.07 24.38
C ARG A 223 20.08 -15.76 24.34
N ILE A 224 21.24 -15.78 23.68
CA ILE A 224 22.03 -14.58 23.44
C ILE A 224 21.18 -13.56 22.66
N VAL A 225 20.98 -12.38 23.23
CA VAL A 225 20.37 -11.25 22.54
C VAL A 225 21.38 -10.70 21.55
N ARG A 226 21.11 -10.92 20.27
CA ARG A 226 21.93 -10.46 19.17
C ARG A 226 21.63 -8.99 18.86
N ASN A 227 22.60 -8.31 18.23
CA ASN A 227 22.45 -6.91 17.83
C ASN A 227 21.22 -6.67 16.94
N ASP A 228 20.87 -7.64 16.07
CA ASP A 228 19.68 -7.58 15.21
C ASP A 228 18.36 -7.38 15.98
N THR A 229 18.27 -7.93 17.18
CA THR A 229 17.11 -7.92 18.06
C THR A 229 17.00 -6.56 18.74
N LEU A 230 18.13 -6.01 19.21
CA LEU A 230 18.19 -4.66 19.76
C LEU A 230 17.87 -3.62 18.70
N GLU A 231 18.39 -3.79 17.48
CA GLU A 231 18.04 -2.95 16.33
C GLU A 231 16.55 -3.05 15.98
N SER A 232 15.91 -4.21 16.16
CA SER A 232 14.46 -4.34 15.97
C SER A 232 13.66 -3.51 16.98
N VAL A 233 14.12 -3.45 18.23
CA VAL A 233 13.49 -2.61 19.27
C VAL A 233 13.67 -1.13 18.95
N ARG A 234 14.89 -0.71 18.57
CA ARG A 234 15.16 0.67 18.15
C ARG A 234 14.31 1.09 16.94
N ARG A 235 14.17 0.20 15.96
CA ARG A 235 13.31 0.45 14.78
C ARG A 235 11.85 0.61 15.18
N VAL A 236 11.31 -0.25 16.05
CA VAL A 236 9.90 -0.12 16.46
C VAL A 236 9.66 1.11 17.32
N GLU A 237 10.62 1.53 18.14
CA GLU A 237 10.55 2.78 18.91
C GLU A 237 10.47 4.00 17.98
N GLY A 238 11.41 4.14 17.04
CA GLY A 238 11.40 5.24 16.08
C GLY A 238 10.12 5.24 15.23
N TRP A 239 9.75 4.07 14.72
CA TRP A 239 8.51 3.88 13.96
C TRP A 239 7.25 4.27 14.76
N PHE A 240 7.16 3.84 16.03
CA PHE A 240 6.04 4.16 16.89
C PHE A 240 5.97 5.67 17.15
N LYS A 241 7.10 6.30 17.48
CA LYS A 241 7.17 7.76 17.68
C LYS A 241 6.70 8.53 16.46
N ASP A 242 7.12 8.11 15.27
CA ASP A 242 6.75 8.72 13.99
C ASP A 242 5.26 8.60 13.68
N LEU A 243 4.60 7.56 14.18
CA LEU A 243 3.19 7.31 13.95
C LEU A 243 2.29 7.75 15.10
N ASN A 244 2.78 7.84 16.35
CA ASN A 244 2.01 8.18 17.55
C ASN A 244 1.51 9.64 17.57
N ILE A 245 0.64 10.00 16.63
CA ILE A 245 -0.04 11.30 16.54
C ILE A 245 -1.25 11.38 17.48
N PHE A 246 -1.75 10.23 17.94
CA PHE A 246 -2.89 10.11 18.85
C PHE A 246 -2.48 10.12 20.33
N GLY A 247 -1.17 10.21 20.63
CA GLY A 247 -0.67 10.49 21.98
C GLY A 247 -0.75 9.33 22.97
N ASP A 248 -0.48 8.10 22.54
CA ASP A 248 -0.40 6.92 23.41
C ASP A 248 0.88 6.94 24.28
N ALA A 249 0.82 7.72 25.35
CA ALA A 249 1.93 8.01 26.24
C ALA A 249 2.42 6.78 27.03
N ASP A 250 1.54 5.81 27.29
CA ASP A 250 1.89 4.59 28.03
C ASP A 250 2.91 3.74 27.27
N VAL A 251 2.65 3.52 25.97
CA VAL A 251 3.55 2.77 25.09
C VAL A 251 4.84 3.54 24.82
N GLU A 252 4.75 4.86 24.61
CA GLU A 252 5.92 5.72 24.41
C GLU A 252 6.87 5.68 25.62
N LYS A 253 6.31 5.76 26.83
CA LYS A 253 7.07 5.65 28.08
C LYS A 253 7.70 4.27 28.24
N ALA A 254 6.95 3.20 27.96
CA ALA A 254 7.46 1.83 28.05
C ALA A 254 8.63 1.58 27.08
N LEU A 255 8.53 2.06 25.83
CA LEU A 255 9.60 1.96 24.84
C LEU A 255 10.84 2.77 25.26
N THR A 256 10.64 3.96 25.82
CA THR A 256 11.75 4.80 26.31
C THR A 256 12.48 4.12 27.48
N GLN A 257 11.75 3.46 28.40
CA GLN A 257 12.35 2.71 29.50
C GLN A 257 13.17 1.52 29.02
N LEU A 258 12.70 0.80 27.99
CA LEU A 258 13.44 -0.33 27.39
C LEU A 258 14.77 0.10 26.76
N ARG A 259 14.89 1.36 26.33
CA ARG A 259 16.14 1.91 25.77
C ARG A 259 17.17 2.27 26.83
N GLY A 260 16.73 2.63 28.03
CA GLY A 260 17.59 3.07 29.14
C GLY A 260 18.18 1.95 29.99
N ALA A 261 17.74 0.71 29.77
CA ALA A 261 18.20 -0.52 30.45
C ALA A 261 19.23 -1.26 29.60
#